data_AF-A0A4P1S1L2-F1
#
_entry.id   AF-A0A4P1S1L2-F1
#
_cell.length_a   1.000
_cell.length_b   1.000
_cell.length_c   1.000
_cell.angle_alpha   90.00
_cell.angle_beta   90.00
_cell.angle_gamma   90.00
#
_symmetry.space_group_name_H-M   'P 1'
#
loop_
_entity.id
_entity.type
_entity.pdbx_description
1 polymer ?
#
loop_
_entity_poly.entity_id
_entity_poly.type
_entity_poly.pdbx_seq_one_letter_code
_entity_poly.pdbx_strand_id
1 'polypeptide(L)'
;MKRVLVFVLSILVAFSFAFARDMDRPGQENLLEKIQQMAPPEREATLHQRGWVQVQLPYVHSYQDLIPAYVRENMPPEMLDKVIQAAMEKEMEQPFADMAKINRWIPSEKDFAKVFREQAQSKFGSGDGHNACNFSSARKGDALLVHNGFTAWGFYAHAGIWYGGTGTYATIESNANESYFGDPNPGVHYEPASHWNDDYDYCRLMRVNTWPLSTSYRAKAADYARDQLGKPYNFNWVWKWSTSKFYCSQLVWAGYYRTSKWYARIDIDANPADTWVAPDELFYSWRTSTVASSW
;
A
#
# COMPACT_ATOMS: atom_id res chain seq x y z
N MET A 1 -42.41 13.96 -34.35
CA MET A 1 -41.55 13.03 -33.59
C MET A 1 -40.45 13.80 -32.86
N LYS A 2 -40.74 14.44 -31.71
CA LYS A 2 -39.74 15.12 -30.85
C LYS A 2 -40.25 15.23 -29.41
N ARG A 3 -40.51 14.10 -28.73
CA ARG A 3 -40.84 14.07 -27.28
C ARG A 3 -40.56 12.69 -26.67
N VAL A 4 -39.30 12.23 -26.65
CA VAL A 4 -38.90 11.05 -25.84
C VAL A 4 -37.50 11.21 -25.19
N LEU A 5 -36.70 12.22 -25.52
CA LEU A 5 -35.28 12.25 -25.13
C LEU A 5 -34.93 13.10 -23.88
N VAL A 6 -35.85 13.31 -22.94
CA VAL A 6 -35.57 14.11 -21.72
C VAL A 6 -35.75 13.34 -20.41
N PHE A 7 -36.31 12.13 -20.44
CA PHE A 7 -36.61 11.39 -19.19
C PHE A 7 -35.52 10.39 -18.74
N VAL A 8 -34.53 10.07 -19.58
CA VAL A 8 -33.47 9.10 -19.24
C VAL A 8 -32.25 9.77 -18.58
N LEU A 9 -32.04 11.07 -18.79
CA LEU A 9 -30.89 11.78 -18.22
C LEU A 9 -31.09 12.14 -16.73
N SER A 10 -32.34 12.28 -16.28
CA SER A 10 -32.68 12.68 -14.91
C SER A 10 -32.58 11.53 -13.89
N ILE A 11 -32.70 10.27 -14.36
CA ILE A 11 -32.66 9.09 -13.49
C ILE A 11 -31.21 8.66 -13.21
N LEU A 12 -30.31 8.84 -14.17
CA LEU A 12 -28.88 8.53 -13.99
C LEU A 12 -28.18 9.52 -13.06
N VAL A 13 -28.55 10.80 -13.08
CA VAL A 13 -27.99 11.80 -12.15
C VAL A 13 -28.54 11.62 -10.73
N ALA A 14 -29.80 11.18 -10.58
CA ALA A 14 -30.40 10.93 -9.27
C ALA A 14 -29.78 9.72 -8.53
N PHE A 15 -29.34 8.68 -9.25
CA PHE A 15 -28.67 7.53 -8.65
C PHE A 15 -27.24 7.83 -8.17
N SER A 16 -26.53 8.75 -8.83
CA SER A 16 -25.18 9.17 -8.42
C SER A 16 -25.19 10.06 -7.18
N PHE A 17 -26.26 10.83 -6.94
CA PHE A 17 -26.39 11.66 -5.74
C PHE A 17 -27.03 10.95 -4.54
N ALA A 18 -27.77 9.86 -4.75
CA ALA A 18 -28.37 9.09 -3.66
C ALA A 18 -27.33 8.30 -2.83
N PHE A 19 -26.24 7.83 -3.45
CA PHE A 19 -25.14 7.17 -2.74
C PHE A 19 -24.26 8.15 -1.94
N ALA A 20 -24.21 9.43 -2.35
CA ALA A 20 -23.44 10.45 -1.66
C ALA A 20 -24.18 11.08 -0.47
N ARG A 21 -25.52 11.05 -0.45
CA ARG A 21 -26.34 11.75 0.57
C ARG A 21 -26.59 11.00 1.87
N ASP A 22 -26.27 9.71 1.95
CA ASP A 22 -26.57 8.91 3.14
C ASP A 22 -25.41 8.83 4.16
N MET A 23 -24.32 9.56 3.93
CA MET A 23 -23.07 9.42 4.70
C MET A 23 -22.64 10.64 5.52
N ASP A 24 -23.39 11.75 5.46
CA ASP A 24 -23.14 12.99 6.23
C ASP A 24 -24.13 13.18 7.40
N ARG A 25 -24.69 12.10 7.96
CA ARG A 25 -25.51 12.22 9.18
C ARG A 25 -24.62 12.20 10.42
N PRO A 26 -24.60 13.27 11.24
CA PRO A 26 -24.00 13.22 12.56
C PRO A 26 -24.63 12.06 13.35
N GLY A 27 -23.81 11.11 13.83
CA GLY A 27 -24.26 9.98 14.65
C GLY A 27 -24.32 8.61 13.96
N GLN A 28 -23.77 8.41 12.76
CA GLN A 28 -23.49 7.04 12.29
C GLN A 28 -22.25 6.49 13.00
N GLU A 29 -22.40 5.37 13.71
CA GLU A 29 -21.29 4.61 14.30
C GLU A 29 -20.21 4.29 13.24
N ASN A 30 -18.94 4.47 13.63
CA ASN A 30 -17.76 4.11 12.84
C ASN A 30 -17.76 2.58 12.62
N LEU A 31 -17.81 2.15 11.35
CA LEU A 31 -17.87 0.73 10.97
C LEU A 31 -16.62 -0.02 11.44
N LEU A 32 -15.43 0.58 11.31
CA LEU A 32 -14.19 0.00 11.81
C LEU A 32 -14.20 -0.18 13.32
N GLU A 33 -14.56 0.86 14.08
CA GLU A 33 -14.65 0.78 15.55
C GLU A 33 -15.62 -0.35 15.98
N LYS A 34 -16.77 -0.45 15.31
CA LYS A 34 -17.74 -1.50 15.60
C LYS A 34 -17.18 -2.90 15.32
N ILE A 35 -16.55 -3.09 14.17
CA ILE A 35 -15.91 -4.37 13.78
C ILE A 35 -14.81 -4.72 14.79
N GLN A 36 -14.02 -3.75 15.25
CA GLN A 36 -12.97 -3.96 16.24
C GLN A 36 -13.51 -4.36 17.62
N GLN A 37 -14.66 -3.83 18.01
CA GLN A 37 -15.31 -4.17 19.28
C GLN A 37 -15.96 -5.56 19.28
N MET A 38 -16.22 -6.14 18.11
CA MET A 38 -16.77 -7.51 18.00
C MET A 38 -15.79 -8.57 18.49
N ALA A 39 -16.33 -9.66 19.06
CA ALA A 39 -15.55 -10.85 19.35
C ALA A 39 -15.03 -11.49 18.03
N PRO A 40 -13.87 -12.17 18.03
CA PRO A 40 -13.26 -12.65 16.78
C PRO A 40 -14.17 -13.47 15.85
N PRO A 41 -14.98 -14.45 16.34
CA PRO A 41 -15.85 -15.24 15.46
C PRO A 41 -16.99 -14.41 14.85
N GLU A 42 -17.56 -13.48 15.62
CA GLU A 42 -18.62 -12.57 15.17
C GLU A 42 -18.06 -11.57 14.13
N ARG A 43 -16.86 -11.06 14.39
CA ARG A 43 -16.14 -10.17 13.48
C ARG A 43 -15.91 -10.82 12.13
N GLU A 44 -15.37 -12.04 12.13
CA GLU A 44 -15.09 -12.81 10.91
C GLU A 44 -16.38 -13.08 10.11
N ALA A 45 -17.44 -13.54 10.77
CA ALA A 45 -18.74 -13.76 10.14
C ALA A 45 -19.31 -12.46 9.53
N THR A 46 -19.22 -11.34 10.25
CA THR A 46 -19.66 -10.03 9.78
C THR A 46 -18.87 -9.60 8.55
N LEU A 47 -17.55 -9.72 8.57
CA LEU A 47 -16.68 -9.33 7.45
C LEU A 47 -17.01 -10.15 6.20
N HIS A 48 -17.20 -11.47 6.33
CA HIS A 48 -17.63 -12.31 5.22
C HIS A 48 -19.00 -11.93 4.66
N GLN A 49 -20.01 -11.67 5.52
CA GLN A 49 -21.34 -11.22 5.08
C GLN A 49 -21.27 -9.88 4.34
N ARG A 50 -20.31 -9.03 4.70
CA ARG A 50 -20.05 -7.76 4.03
C ARG A 50 -19.23 -7.91 2.74
N GLY A 51 -18.81 -9.12 2.39
CA GLY A 51 -18.04 -9.43 1.19
C GLY A 51 -16.57 -9.05 1.29
N TRP A 52 -16.04 -8.88 2.51
CA TRP A 52 -14.62 -8.66 2.71
C TRP A 52 -13.86 -9.96 2.49
N VAL A 53 -12.61 -9.81 2.05
CA VAL A 53 -11.73 -10.93 1.75
C VAL A 53 -10.63 -10.99 2.79
N GLN A 54 -10.54 -12.12 3.51
CA GLN A 54 -9.43 -12.36 4.43
C GLN A 54 -8.15 -12.65 3.63
N VAL A 55 -7.03 -12.09 4.07
CA VAL A 55 -5.74 -12.31 3.42
C VAL A 55 -4.88 -13.21 4.29
N GLN A 56 -4.67 -14.42 3.80
CA GLN A 56 -3.78 -15.38 4.45
C GLN A 56 -2.34 -15.13 3.99
N LEU A 57 -1.43 -15.02 4.95
CA LEU A 57 -0.01 -15.12 4.64
C LEU A 57 0.30 -16.55 4.20
N PRO A 58 1.35 -16.75 3.38
CA PRO A 58 1.94 -18.07 3.20
C PRO A 58 2.25 -18.70 4.57
N TYR A 59 2.11 -20.03 4.68
CA TYR A 59 2.45 -20.74 5.91
C TYR A 59 3.98 -20.81 6.07
N VAL A 60 4.55 -19.74 6.62
CA VAL A 60 5.98 -19.56 6.89
C VAL A 60 6.19 -19.09 8.34
N HIS A 61 7.43 -19.18 8.84
CA HIS A 61 7.74 -18.90 10.24
C HIS A 61 8.65 -17.68 10.43
N SER A 62 9.27 -17.17 9.37
CA SER A 62 10.17 -16.02 9.40
C SER A 62 10.24 -15.30 8.04
N TYR A 63 10.79 -14.09 8.01
CA TYR A 63 11.09 -13.41 6.75
C TYR A 63 12.11 -14.17 5.89
N GLN A 64 12.97 -15.00 6.49
CA GLN A 64 13.93 -15.80 5.72
C GLN A 64 13.23 -16.89 4.91
N ASP A 65 12.13 -17.45 5.40
CA ASP A 65 11.37 -18.50 4.69
C ASP A 65 10.73 -17.96 3.40
N LEU A 66 10.55 -16.64 3.30
CA LEU A 66 10.07 -15.95 2.10
C LEU A 66 11.16 -15.82 1.01
N ILE A 67 12.42 -16.22 1.28
CA ILE A 67 13.49 -16.28 0.29
C ILE A 67 13.31 -17.54 -0.58
N PRO A 68 13.00 -17.40 -1.89
CA PRO A 68 12.75 -18.55 -2.76
C PRO A 68 13.95 -19.47 -2.92
N ALA A 69 13.70 -20.77 -3.11
CA ALA A 69 14.75 -21.78 -3.34
C ALA A 69 15.72 -21.39 -4.46
N TYR A 70 15.21 -20.92 -5.61
CA TYR A 70 16.06 -20.50 -6.73
C TYR A 70 17.01 -19.35 -6.37
N VAL A 71 16.63 -18.47 -5.44
CA VAL A 71 17.50 -17.39 -4.95
C VAL A 71 18.62 -17.98 -4.12
N ARG A 72 18.30 -18.90 -3.19
CA ARG A 72 19.28 -19.59 -2.35
C ARG A 72 20.28 -20.41 -3.16
N GLU A 73 19.81 -21.00 -4.26
CA GLU A 73 20.62 -21.87 -5.13
C GLU A 73 21.51 -21.10 -6.12
N ASN A 74 21.08 -19.92 -6.59
CA ASN A 74 21.71 -19.26 -7.74
C ASN A 74 22.29 -17.87 -7.43
N MET A 75 21.90 -17.24 -6.32
CA MET A 75 22.46 -15.93 -5.94
C MET A 75 23.91 -16.12 -5.44
N PRO A 76 24.86 -15.27 -5.87
CA PRO A 76 26.21 -15.31 -5.34
C PRO A 76 26.21 -15.20 -3.80
N PRO A 77 27.01 -16.00 -3.07
CA PRO A 77 26.93 -16.12 -1.62
C PRO A 77 26.94 -14.78 -0.88
N GLU A 78 27.84 -13.88 -1.27
CA GLU A 78 27.98 -12.56 -0.66
C GLU A 78 26.73 -11.66 -0.82
N MET A 79 25.95 -11.87 -1.88
CA MET A 79 24.65 -11.19 -2.07
C MET A 79 23.54 -11.90 -1.31
N LEU A 80 23.57 -13.24 -1.24
CA LEU A 80 22.61 -14.02 -0.46
C LEU A 80 22.73 -13.70 1.03
N ASP A 81 23.95 -13.58 1.55
CA ASP A 81 24.21 -13.21 2.94
C ASP A 81 23.58 -11.86 3.29
N LYS A 82 23.63 -10.88 2.38
CA LYS A 82 22.96 -9.58 2.56
C LYS A 82 21.43 -9.69 2.58
N VAL A 83 20.86 -10.59 1.78
CA VAL A 83 19.40 -10.86 1.79
C VAL A 83 18.98 -11.54 3.08
N ILE A 84 19.76 -12.54 3.54
CA ILE A 84 19.51 -13.23 4.80
C ILE A 84 19.64 -12.26 5.98
N GLN A 85 20.69 -11.44 5.99
CA GLN A 85 20.89 -10.41 7.01
C GLN A 85 19.70 -9.43 7.04
N ALA A 86 19.26 -8.92 5.88
CA ALA A 86 18.10 -8.03 5.82
C ALA A 86 16.83 -8.69 6.37
N ALA A 87 16.61 -9.98 6.12
CA ALA A 87 15.49 -10.72 6.68
C ALA A 87 15.62 -10.89 8.21
N MET A 88 16.83 -11.13 8.73
CA MET A 88 17.09 -11.18 10.17
C MET A 88 16.88 -9.83 10.85
N GLU A 89 17.32 -8.73 10.23
CA GLU A 89 17.12 -7.37 10.75
C GLU A 89 15.62 -7.03 10.82
N LYS A 90 14.83 -7.40 9.80
CA LYS A 90 13.36 -7.29 9.86
C LYS A 90 12.77 -8.09 11.01
N GLU A 91 13.26 -9.32 11.23
CA GLU A 91 12.79 -10.19 12.32
C GLU A 91 13.08 -9.59 13.70
N MET A 92 14.24 -8.94 13.86
CA MET A 92 14.63 -8.27 15.09
C MET A 92 13.80 -7.01 15.36
N GLU A 93 13.46 -6.25 14.32
CA GLU A 93 12.73 -4.98 14.45
C GLU A 93 11.21 -5.16 14.52
N GLN A 94 10.66 -6.10 13.75
CA GLN A 94 9.23 -6.41 13.69
C GLN A 94 9.07 -7.93 13.60
N PRO A 95 8.97 -8.64 14.75
CA PRO A 95 8.90 -10.10 14.77
C PRO A 95 7.80 -10.64 13.85
N PHE A 96 8.14 -11.60 13.00
CA PHE A 96 7.20 -12.18 12.04
C PHE A 96 6.01 -12.80 12.75
N ALA A 97 6.24 -13.43 13.91
CA ALA A 97 5.17 -14.01 14.71
C ALA A 97 4.13 -13.00 15.19
N ASP A 98 4.48 -11.72 15.35
CA ASP A 98 3.54 -10.68 15.75
C ASP A 98 2.81 -10.11 14.54
N MET A 99 3.54 -9.90 13.44
CA MET A 99 2.96 -9.50 12.16
C MET A 99 1.97 -10.54 11.62
N ALA A 100 2.28 -11.83 11.78
CA ALA A 100 1.43 -12.95 11.35
C ALA A 100 0.14 -13.10 12.17
N LYS A 101 0.06 -12.51 13.37
CA LYS A 101 -1.18 -12.46 14.17
C LYS A 101 -2.12 -11.35 13.72
N ILE A 102 -1.64 -10.40 12.91
CA ILE A 102 -2.48 -9.32 12.41
C ILE A 102 -3.52 -9.93 11.46
N ASN A 103 -4.79 -9.84 11.83
CA ASN A 103 -5.88 -10.24 10.97
C ASN A 103 -6.02 -9.24 9.83
N ARG A 104 -5.66 -9.65 8.62
CA ARG A 104 -5.68 -8.79 7.43
C ARG A 104 -6.94 -9.02 6.62
N TRP A 105 -7.64 -7.93 6.34
CA TRP A 105 -8.87 -7.97 5.57
C TRP A 105 -8.89 -6.89 4.51
N ILE A 106 -9.33 -7.27 3.31
CA ILE A 106 -9.58 -6.35 2.21
C ILE A 106 -11.06 -5.99 2.23
N PRO A 107 -11.40 -4.69 2.39
CA PRO A 107 -12.78 -4.24 2.28
C PRO A 107 -13.38 -4.59 0.92
N SER A 108 -14.68 -4.94 0.91
CA SER A 108 -15.42 -5.00 -0.35
C SER A 108 -15.48 -3.62 -1.00
N GLU A 109 -15.64 -3.56 -2.33
CA GLU A 109 -15.70 -2.30 -3.08
C GLU A 109 -16.76 -1.32 -2.51
N LYS A 110 -17.88 -1.83 -2.00
CA LYS A 110 -18.94 -1.04 -1.36
C LYS A 110 -18.51 -0.40 -0.03
N ASP A 111 -17.67 -1.08 0.74
CA ASP A 111 -17.26 -0.63 2.08
C ASP A 111 -15.96 0.15 2.01
N PHE A 112 -15.19 -0.02 0.92
CA PHE A 112 -13.87 0.54 0.76
C PHE A 112 -13.82 2.05 1.03
N ALA A 113 -14.66 2.84 0.35
CA ALA A 113 -14.64 4.30 0.51
C ALA A 113 -14.98 4.73 1.94
N LYS A 114 -15.84 3.97 2.64
CA LYS A 114 -16.20 4.23 4.03
C LYS A 114 -15.08 3.84 4.99
N VAL A 115 -14.48 2.66 4.82
CA VAL A 115 -13.34 2.19 5.62
C VAL A 115 -12.17 3.14 5.47
N PHE A 116 -11.82 3.51 4.24
CA PHE A 116 -10.72 4.43 3.97
C PHE A 116 -10.99 5.81 4.58
N ARG A 117 -12.25 6.29 4.55
CA ARG A 117 -12.67 7.51 5.26
C ARG A 117 -12.47 7.46 6.75
N GLU A 118 -13.00 6.41 7.38
CA GLU A 118 -12.92 6.22 8.82
C GLU A 118 -11.46 6.10 9.25
N GLN A 119 -10.62 5.47 8.43
CA GLN A 119 -9.18 5.50 8.58
C GLN A 119 -8.62 6.92 8.53
N ALA A 120 -8.85 7.64 7.44
CA ALA A 120 -8.35 9.01 7.25
C ALA A 120 -8.81 9.99 8.34
N GLN A 121 -9.97 9.75 8.96
CA GLN A 121 -10.52 10.57 10.04
C GLN A 121 -10.05 10.14 11.43
N SER A 122 -9.63 8.88 11.60
CA SER A 122 -8.96 8.45 12.81
C SER A 122 -7.58 9.11 12.85
N LYS A 123 -7.32 9.96 13.86
CA LYS A 123 -5.92 10.29 14.20
C LYS A 123 -5.25 8.97 14.45
N PHE A 124 -4.33 8.67 13.57
CA PHE A 124 -4.16 7.29 13.24
C PHE A 124 -3.40 6.66 14.43
N GLY A 125 -2.17 6.95 14.83
CA GLY A 125 -1.62 6.33 16.06
C GLY A 125 -1.87 7.14 17.33
N SER A 126 -1.32 6.68 18.46
CA SER A 126 -1.18 7.50 19.68
C SER A 126 -0.05 8.53 19.57
N GLY A 127 0.57 8.69 18.40
CA GLY A 127 1.61 9.69 18.15
C GLY A 127 1.07 11.02 17.64
N ASP A 128 1.98 11.96 17.46
CA ASP A 128 1.69 13.33 17.01
C ASP A 128 1.69 13.47 15.48
N GLY A 129 1.83 12.36 14.74
CA GLY A 129 1.98 12.35 13.28
C GLY A 129 3.40 12.65 12.83
N HIS A 130 4.38 12.78 13.74
CA HIS A 130 5.75 13.11 13.39
C HIS A 130 6.71 11.94 13.60
N ASN A 131 7.59 11.73 12.62
CA ASN A 131 8.72 10.80 12.72
C ASN A 131 10.01 11.44 12.21
N ALA A 132 11.15 10.85 12.54
CA ALA A 132 12.48 11.34 12.20
C ALA A 132 13.21 10.47 11.17
N CYS A 133 12.49 9.81 10.25
CA CYS A 133 13.10 8.93 9.27
C CYS A 133 14.10 9.69 8.38
N ASN A 134 15.36 9.25 8.36
CA ASN A 134 16.44 9.94 7.67
C ASN A 134 16.49 9.61 6.16
N PHE A 135 16.17 10.60 5.33
CA PHE A 135 16.21 10.47 3.86
C PHE A 135 17.56 10.84 3.22
N SER A 136 18.60 11.19 3.97
CA SER A 136 19.92 11.52 3.40
C SER A 136 20.54 10.38 2.59
N SER A 137 20.18 9.14 2.92
CA SER A 137 20.65 7.91 2.27
C SER A 137 19.69 7.40 1.18
N ALA A 138 18.60 8.12 0.91
CA ALA A 138 17.60 7.72 -0.06
C ALA A 138 18.13 7.76 -1.49
N ARG A 139 17.72 6.76 -2.27
CA ARG A 139 18.10 6.60 -3.67
C ARG A 139 16.86 6.42 -4.51
N LYS A 140 16.91 6.92 -5.73
CA LYS A 140 15.81 6.77 -6.70
C LYS A 140 15.41 5.29 -6.83
N GLY A 141 14.13 5.02 -6.58
CA GLY A 141 13.53 3.70 -6.57
C GLY A 141 13.39 3.05 -5.18
N ASP A 142 13.98 3.60 -4.13
CA ASP A 142 13.71 3.11 -2.77
C ASP A 142 12.20 3.23 -2.47
N ALA A 143 11.61 2.21 -1.86
CA ALA A 143 10.21 2.23 -1.43
C ALA A 143 10.09 2.92 -0.07
N LEU A 144 9.01 3.66 0.13
CA LEU A 144 8.62 4.23 1.41
C LEU A 144 7.40 3.48 1.91
N LEU A 145 7.43 3.11 3.18
CA LEU A 145 6.29 2.54 3.88
C LEU A 145 6.07 3.35 5.15
N VAL A 146 4.83 3.68 5.43
CA VAL A 146 4.47 4.47 6.61
C VAL A 146 3.32 3.83 7.35
N HIS A 147 3.27 4.11 8.63
CA HIS A 147 2.16 3.74 9.48
C HIS A 147 1.77 4.94 10.34
N ASN A 148 0.47 5.13 10.40
CA ASN A 148 -0.18 5.82 11.46
C ASN A 148 -1.38 4.88 11.71
N GLY A 149 -1.65 4.53 12.96
CA GLY A 149 -2.95 4.03 13.39
C GLY A 149 -3.53 2.74 12.88
N PHE A 150 -4.86 2.66 12.97
CA PHE A 150 -5.53 1.43 12.60
C PHE A 150 -5.57 1.25 11.08
N THR A 151 -5.14 0.08 10.64
CA THR A 151 -5.12 -0.35 9.24
C THR A 151 -5.78 -1.72 9.13
N ALA A 152 -6.87 -1.81 8.39
CA ALA A 152 -7.63 -3.06 8.28
C ALA A 152 -6.87 -4.17 7.51
N TRP A 153 -5.88 -3.78 6.72
CA TRP A 153 -5.18 -4.63 5.77
C TRP A 153 -3.76 -5.06 6.19
N GLY A 154 -3.26 -4.62 7.34
CA GLY A 154 -1.88 -4.90 7.76
C GLY A 154 -1.39 -3.91 8.79
N PHE A 155 -0.08 -3.87 9.01
CA PHE A 155 0.56 -2.83 9.81
C PHE A 155 0.74 -1.57 8.98
N TYR A 156 1.29 -1.64 7.77
CA TYR A 156 1.62 -0.44 7.00
C TYR A 156 0.38 0.17 6.34
N ALA A 157 0.18 1.47 6.55
CA ALA A 157 -0.99 2.20 6.09
C ALA A 157 -0.87 2.65 4.63
N HIS A 158 0.33 3.04 4.23
CA HIS A 158 0.56 3.68 2.94
C HIS A 158 1.96 3.40 2.41
N ALA A 159 2.14 3.65 1.11
CA ALA A 159 3.40 3.39 0.43
C ALA A 159 3.66 4.37 -0.72
N GLY A 160 4.94 4.67 -0.94
CA GLY A 160 5.41 5.50 -2.05
C GLY A 160 6.75 5.03 -2.60
N ILE A 161 7.25 5.73 -3.60
CA ILE A 161 8.57 5.47 -4.19
C ILE A 161 9.39 6.76 -4.23
N TRP A 162 10.64 6.67 -3.77
CA TRP A 162 11.58 7.77 -3.82
C TRP A 162 11.97 8.06 -5.27
N TYR A 163 11.73 9.28 -5.74
CA TYR A 163 12.13 9.72 -7.08
C TYR A 163 13.49 10.45 -7.04
N GLY A 164 13.78 11.16 -5.94
CA GLY A 164 15.03 11.87 -5.72
C GLY A 164 15.10 13.26 -6.35
N GLY A 165 13.95 13.88 -6.64
CA GLY A 165 13.88 15.31 -6.90
C GLY A 165 14.01 16.13 -5.60
N THR A 166 14.07 17.45 -5.74
CA THR A 166 14.11 18.39 -4.60
C THR A 166 12.73 18.99 -4.34
N GLY A 167 12.48 19.42 -3.09
CA GLY A 167 11.21 20.05 -2.73
C GLY A 167 10.05 19.08 -2.94
N THR A 168 9.02 19.50 -3.66
CA THR A 168 7.82 18.72 -3.95
C THR A 168 8.06 17.47 -4.80
N TYR A 169 9.21 17.35 -5.49
CA TYR A 169 9.47 16.25 -6.43
C TYR A 169 10.26 15.08 -5.81
N ALA A 170 10.31 15.00 -4.48
CA ALA A 170 11.13 14.02 -3.78
C ALA A 170 10.62 12.59 -3.99
N THR A 171 9.31 12.39 -3.89
CA THR A 171 8.66 11.07 -3.92
C THR A 171 7.47 11.07 -4.85
N ILE A 172 7.06 9.89 -5.28
CA ILE A 172 5.83 9.67 -6.04
C ILE A 172 5.00 8.65 -5.29
N GLU A 173 3.71 8.95 -5.14
CA GLU A 173 2.76 8.05 -4.50
C GLU A 173 1.46 7.98 -5.29
N SER A 174 0.56 7.09 -4.88
CA SER A 174 -0.84 7.13 -5.29
C SER A 174 -1.71 7.21 -4.05
N ASN A 175 -2.50 8.27 -3.91
CA ASN A 175 -3.34 8.49 -2.73
C ASN A 175 -4.82 8.48 -3.08
N ALA A 176 -5.65 7.93 -2.19
CA ALA A 176 -7.09 7.82 -2.38
C ALA A 176 -7.83 9.14 -2.12
N ASN A 177 -7.10 10.21 -1.84
CA ASN A 177 -7.60 11.49 -1.39
C ASN A 177 -8.33 12.31 -2.49
N GLU A 178 -9.01 11.63 -3.41
CA GLU A 178 -9.76 12.19 -4.53
C GLU A 178 -11.01 12.91 -4.08
N SER A 179 -10.96 14.25 -4.06
CA SER A 179 -12.09 15.21 -4.10
C SER A 179 -13.16 15.11 -2.99
N TYR A 180 -13.13 14.09 -2.14
CA TYR A 180 -14.02 13.90 -0.99
C TYR A 180 -13.45 14.44 0.33
N PHE A 181 -12.13 14.67 0.42
CA PHE A 181 -11.43 15.05 1.67
C PHE A 181 -10.59 16.33 1.57
N GLY A 182 -10.66 17.04 0.44
CA GLY A 182 -10.03 18.36 0.28
C GLY A 182 -8.56 18.35 -0.13
N ASP A 183 -7.99 17.20 -0.51
CA ASP A 183 -6.66 17.13 -1.10
C ASP A 183 -6.70 17.56 -2.58
N PRO A 184 -5.86 18.52 -2.99
CA PRO A 184 -5.83 19.01 -4.36
C PRO A 184 -5.25 18.00 -5.37
N ASN A 185 -4.56 16.94 -4.96
CA ASN A 185 -3.75 16.08 -5.85
C ASN A 185 -4.05 14.58 -5.71
N PRO A 186 -5.24 14.10 -6.06
CA PRO A 186 -5.54 12.69 -5.91
C PRO A 186 -4.95 11.77 -6.98
N GLY A 187 -4.89 10.48 -6.64
CA GLY A 187 -4.28 9.48 -7.50
C GLY A 187 -2.77 9.63 -7.49
N VAL A 188 -2.12 9.44 -8.65
CA VAL A 188 -0.66 9.44 -8.75
C VAL A 188 -0.11 10.87 -8.85
N HIS A 189 0.70 11.27 -7.87
CA HIS A 189 1.26 12.62 -7.80
C HIS A 189 2.63 12.62 -7.09
N TYR A 190 3.21 13.81 -7.02
CA TYR A 190 4.48 14.07 -6.36
C TYR A 190 4.24 14.59 -4.94
N GLU A 191 5.09 14.16 -4.00
CA GLU A 191 5.10 14.66 -2.62
C GLU A 191 6.52 15.09 -2.19
N PRO A 192 6.66 16.08 -1.29
CA PRO A 192 7.92 16.41 -0.68
C PRO A 192 8.36 15.35 0.33
N ALA A 193 9.66 15.32 0.64
CA ALA A 193 10.18 14.39 1.63
C ALA A 193 9.55 14.60 3.02
N SER A 194 9.21 15.85 3.38
CA SER A 194 8.62 16.19 4.67
C SER A 194 7.23 15.57 4.89
N HIS A 195 6.45 15.35 3.82
CA HIS A 195 5.16 14.65 3.91
C HIS A 195 5.26 13.33 4.67
N TRP A 196 6.33 12.57 4.41
CA TRP A 196 6.56 11.27 5.03
C TRP A 196 7.03 11.36 6.49
N ASN A 197 7.52 12.52 6.93
CA ASN A 197 7.91 12.77 8.32
C ASN A 197 6.81 13.44 9.14
N ASP A 198 5.98 14.28 8.52
CA ASP A 198 5.06 15.17 9.23
C ASP A 198 3.62 14.66 9.33
N ASP A 199 3.28 13.63 8.55
CA ASP A 199 1.91 13.09 8.47
C ASP A 199 1.78 11.65 9.01
N TYR A 200 2.86 11.06 9.52
CA TYR A 200 2.90 9.67 9.99
C TYR A 200 3.78 9.49 11.24
N ASP A 201 3.30 8.70 12.21
CA ASP A 201 4.10 8.32 13.40
C ASP A 201 5.27 7.42 13.05
N TYR A 202 5.14 6.64 11.98
CA TYR A 202 6.13 5.66 11.59
C TYR A 202 6.47 5.79 10.12
N CYS A 203 7.76 5.76 9.82
CA CYS A 203 8.25 5.73 8.45
C CYS A 203 9.42 4.76 8.30
N ARG A 204 9.45 4.08 7.16
CA ARG A 204 10.51 3.18 6.74
C ARG A 204 10.86 3.40 5.28
N LEU A 205 12.15 3.63 5.04
CA LEU A 205 12.76 3.67 3.72
C LEU A 205 13.39 2.32 3.42
N MET A 206 12.99 1.70 2.31
CA MET A 206 13.41 0.36 1.91
C MET A 206 14.10 0.33 0.55
N ARG A 207 15.18 -0.42 0.44
CA ARG A 207 15.93 -0.61 -0.82
C ARG A 207 15.63 -1.95 -1.43
N VAL A 208 15.35 -1.98 -2.73
CA VAL A 208 15.02 -3.20 -3.47
C VAL A 208 16.25 -3.88 -4.05
N ASN A 209 16.44 -5.17 -3.79
CA ASN A 209 17.38 -6.06 -4.45
C ASN A 209 16.84 -6.41 -5.84
N THR A 210 17.58 -5.99 -6.87
CA THR A 210 17.20 -6.16 -8.29
C THR A 210 17.78 -7.43 -8.90
N TRP A 211 18.55 -8.24 -8.17
CA TRP A 211 19.15 -9.47 -8.69
C TRP A 211 18.09 -10.39 -9.33
N PRO A 212 18.39 -11.01 -10.49
CA PRO A 212 19.67 -11.04 -11.21
C PRO A 212 19.89 -9.85 -12.16
N LEU A 213 19.03 -8.83 -12.12
CA LEU A 213 19.12 -7.65 -12.95
C LEU A 213 19.98 -6.54 -12.29
N SER A 214 20.43 -5.61 -13.13
CA SER A 214 21.19 -4.43 -12.70
C SER A 214 20.42 -3.56 -11.69
N THR A 215 21.14 -2.88 -10.80
CA THR A 215 20.58 -1.91 -9.86
C THR A 215 19.88 -0.74 -10.55
N SER A 216 20.13 -0.50 -11.84
CA SER A 216 19.42 0.50 -12.65
C SER A 216 17.90 0.29 -12.70
N TYR A 217 17.42 -0.93 -12.44
CA TYR A 217 15.98 -1.21 -12.42
C TYR A 217 15.24 -0.51 -11.26
N ARG A 218 15.95 -0.07 -10.21
CA ARG A 218 15.36 0.83 -9.19
C ARG A 218 14.93 2.15 -9.81
N ALA A 219 15.83 2.77 -10.60
CA ALA A 219 15.52 4.01 -11.29
C ALA A 219 14.38 3.83 -12.30
N LYS A 220 14.35 2.71 -13.04
CA LYS A 220 13.25 2.38 -13.95
C LYS A 220 11.91 2.26 -13.24
N ALA A 221 11.87 1.68 -12.04
CA ALA A 221 10.64 1.58 -11.26
C ALA A 221 10.12 2.97 -10.86
N ALA A 222 10.99 3.87 -10.41
CA ALA A 222 10.62 5.25 -10.12
C ALA A 222 10.21 6.05 -11.37
N ASP A 223 10.90 5.83 -12.50
CA ASP A 223 10.50 6.43 -13.78
C ASP A 223 9.14 5.93 -14.26
N TYR A 224 8.85 4.64 -14.08
CA TYR A 224 7.52 4.10 -14.36
C TYR A 224 6.46 4.80 -13.52
N ALA A 225 6.69 4.97 -12.20
CA ALA A 225 5.75 5.67 -11.33
C ALA A 225 5.52 7.12 -11.78
N ARG A 226 6.59 7.83 -12.20
CA ARG A 226 6.49 9.17 -12.79
C ARG A 226 5.63 9.16 -14.06
N ASP A 227 5.81 8.17 -14.92
CA ASP A 227 5.02 8.06 -16.15
C ASP A 227 3.54 7.74 -15.87
N GLN A 228 3.17 7.49 -14.61
CA GLN A 228 1.78 7.29 -14.16
C GLN A 228 1.15 8.56 -13.56
N LEU A 229 1.87 9.68 -13.43
CA LEU A 229 1.35 10.92 -12.85
C LEU A 229 0.00 11.33 -13.46
N GLY A 230 -0.93 11.75 -12.59
CA GLY A 230 -2.30 12.16 -12.95
C GLY A 230 -3.29 11.00 -13.13
N LYS A 231 -2.86 9.74 -13.00
CA LYS A 231 -3.79 8.60 -13.01
C LYS A 231 -4.57 8.54 -11.69
N PRO A 232 -5.88 8.21 -11.72
CA PRO A 232 -6.72 8.19 -10.52
C PRO A 232 -6.35 7.03 -9.59
N TYR A 233 -6.87 7.10 -8.37
CA TYR A 233 -6.67 6.06 -7.38
C TYR A 233 -7.44 4.78 -7.73
N ASN A 234 -6.87 3.61 -7.41
CA ASN A 234 -7.54 2.34 -7.60
C ASN A 234 -8.29 1.89 -6.34
N PHE A 235 -9.60 2.14 -6.32
CA PHE A 235 -10.51 1.68 -5.27
C PHE A 235 -10.82 0.16 -5.34
N ASN A 236 -10.46 -0.53 -6.43
CA ASN A 236 -10.57 -1.99 -6.54
C ASN A 236 -9.24 -2.66 -6.16
N TRP A 237 -9.05 -2.91 -4.87
CA TRP A 237 -7.79 -3.40 -4.30
C TRP A 237 -7.44 -4.83 -4.69
N VAL A 238 -8.46 -5.67 -4.90
CA VAL A 238 -8.30 -7.05 -5.38
C VAL A 238 -7.94 -7.13 -6.88
N TRP A 239 -7.61 -6.01 -7.52
CA TRP A 239 -7.15 -5.96 -8.90
C TRP A 239 -5.82 -5.21 -9.05
N LYS A 240 -4.72 -5.80 -8.56
CA LYS A 240 -3.36 -5.25 -8.72
C LYS A 240 -2.89 -5.10 -10.17
N TRP A 241 -3.53 -5.80 -11.11
CA TRP A 241 -3.12 -5.82 -12.52
C TRP A 241 -3.59 -4.61 -13.33
N SER A 242 -4.37 -3.70 -12.74
CA SER A 242 -4.73 -2.43 -13.38
C SER A 242 -3.49 -1.63 -13.83
N THR A 243 -3.64 -0.89 -14.92
CA THR A 243 -2.66 0.09 -15.42
C THR A 243 -3.26 1.47 -15.62
N SER A 244 -4.59 1.63 -15.49
CA SER A 244 -5.30 2.89 -15.67
C SER A 244 -5.48 3.66 -14.36
N LYS A 245 -5.26 3.00 -13.23
CA LYS A 245 -5.40 3.52 -11.87
C LYS A 245 -4.55 2.68 -10.93
N PHE A 246 -4.06 3.28 -9.86
CA PHE A 246 -3.16 2.64 -8.90
C PHE A 246 -3.59 2.93 -7.46
N TYR A 247 -3.52 1.96 -6.56
CA TYR A 247 -3.39 2.25 -5.13
C TYR A 247 -1.91 2.37 -4.74
N CYS A 248 -1.64 2.83 -3.53
CA CYS A 248 -0.31 3.24 -3.08
C CYS A 248 0.79 2.20 -3.33
N SER A 249 0.69 1.03 -2.70
CA SER A 249 1.61 -0.10 -2.87
C SER A 249 1.56 -0.73 -4.26
N GLN A 250 0.40 -0.71 -4.95
CA GLN A 250 0.28 -1.16 -6.34
C GLN A 250 1.21 -0.39 -7.26
N LEU A 251 1.32 0.93 -7.10
CA LEU A 251 2.15 1.78 -7.94
C LEU A 251 3.63 1.38 -7.81
N VAL A 252 4.10 1.20 -6.57
CA VAL A 252 5.47 0.81 -6.25
C VAL A 252 5.76 -0.58 -6.83
N TRP A 253 4.90 -1.55 -6.55
CA TRP A 253 5.01 -2.90 -7.09
C TRP A 253 4.99 -2.92 -8.61
N ALA A 254 4.06 -2.20 -9.24
CA ALA A 254 3.93 -2.16 -10.69
C ALA A 254 5.17 -1.57 -11.35
N GLY A 255 5.81 -0.57 -10.73
CA GLY A 255 7.08 -0.02 -11.18
C GLY A 255 8.16 -1.08 -11.30
N TYR A 256 8.34 -1.92 -10.30
CA TYR A 256 9.33 -3.01 -10.33
C TYR A 256 8.90 -4.18 -11.22
N TYR A 257 7.67 -4.63 -11.06
CA TYR A 257 7.15 -5.78 -11.78
C TYR A 257 7.15 -5.55 -13.28
N ARG A 258 6.63 -4.40 -13.75
CA ARG A 258 6.41 -4.16 -15.19
C ARG A 258 7.66 -3.72 -15.93
N THR A 259 8.58 -3.03 -15.26
CA THR A 259 9.83 -2.58 -15.90
C THR A 259 10.90 -3.66 -15.96
N SER A 260 10.80 -4.68 -15.11
CA SER A 260 11.71 -5.83 -15.11
C SER A 260 11.52 -6.73 -16.34
N LYS A 261 12.49 -7.63 -16.55
CA LYS A 261 12.45 -8.58 -17.66
C LYS A 261 11.54 -9.75 -17.32
N TRP A 262 10.85 -10.30 -18.32
CA TRP A 262 9.90 -11.41 -18.11
C TRP A 262 10.56 -12.66 -17.48
N TYR A 263 11.83 -12.91 -17.80
CA TYR A 263 12.61 -14.05 -17.27
C TYR A 263 13.25 -13.78 -15.90
N ALA A 264 13.13 -12.55 -15.40
CA ALA A 264 13.74 -12.11 -14.15
C ALA A 264 12.87 -11.01 -13.52
N ARG A 265 11.60 -11.35 -13.25
CA ARG A 265 10.65 -10.42 -12.67
C ARG A 265 11.15 -9.96 -11.30
N ILE A 266 11.24 -8.65 -11.12
CA ILE A 266 11.46 -8.05 -9.80
C ILE A 266 10.08 -7.92 -9.17
N ASP A 267 9.61 -9.04 -8.63
CA ASP A 267 8.36 -9.10 -7.89
C ASP A 267 8.64 -8.82 -6.41
N ILE A 268 8.20 -7.65 -5.94
CA ILE A 268 8.36 -7.21 -4.56
C ILE A 268 7.09 -7.43 -3.72
N ASP A 269 6.16 -8.21 -4.24
CA ASP A 269 5.03 -8.75 -3.50
C ASP A 269 5.45 -10.08 -2.86
N ALA A 270 5.35 -10.19 -1.53
CA ALA A 270 5.74 -11.39 -0.81
C ALA A 270 4.68 -12.50 -0.89
N ASN A 271 3.45 -12.17 -1.29
CA ASN A 271 2.35 -13.11 -1.48
C ASN A 271 1.77 -13.06 -2.90
N PRO A 272 2.56 -13.41 -3.94
CA PRO A 272 2.15 -13.24 -5.34
C PRO A 272 0.92 -14.07 -5.76
N ALA A 273 0.48 -15.02 -4.91
CA ALA A 273 -0.69 -15.86 -5.15
C ALA A 273 -2.02 -15.11 -4.99
N ASP A 274 -2.03 -13.96 -4.32
CA ASP A 274 -3.22 -13.15 -4.15
C ASP A 274 -3.39 -12.12 -5.29
N THR A 275 -4.50 -11.37 -5.28
CA THR A 275 -4.83 -10.43 -6.36
C THR A 275 -4.60 -8.96 -5.99
N TRP A 276 -3.92 -8.71 -4.88
CA TRP A 276 -3.63 -7.37 -4.34
C TRP A 276 -2.16 -7.29 -3.90
N VAL A 277 -1.67 -6.12 -3.46
CA VAL A 277 -0.33 -5.98 -2.88
C VAL A 277 -0.46 -5.02 -1.71
N ALA A 278 -0.48 -5.49 -0.47
CA ALA A 278 -0.49 -4.59 0.67
C ALA A 278 0.84 -3.83 0.78
N PRO A 279 0.89 -2.66 1.45
CA PRO A 279 2.15 -2.07 1.87
C PRO A 279 3.03 -3.06 2.66
N ASP A 280 2.43 -3.88 3.52
CA ASP A 280 3.09 -4.98 4.24
C ASP A 280 3.79 -5.99 3.31
N GLU A 281 3.24 -6.29 2.13
CA GLU A 281 3.87 -7.24 1.20
C GLU A 281 5.22 -6.72 0.70
N LEU A 282 5.35 -5.39 0.55
CA LEU A 282 6.62 -4.75 0.21
C LEU A 282 7.63 -4.89 1.36
N PHE A 283 7.15 -4.81 2.61
CA PHE A 283 7.98 -5.05 3.79
C PHE A 283 8.40 -6.52 3.90
N TYR A 284 7.49 -7.46 3.67
CA TYR A 284 7.76 -8.89 3.78
C TYR A 284 8.66 -9.42 2.68
N SER A 285 8.70 -8.76 1.53
CA SER A 285 9.48 -9.23 0.38
C SER A 285 10.95 -9.45 0.75
N TRP A 286 11.48 -10.63 0.41
CA TRP A 286 12.92 -10.91 0.52
C TRP A 286 13.78 -9.92 -0.28
N ARG A 287 13.17 -9.26 -1.28
CA ARG A 287 13.87 -8.28 -2.10
C ARG A 287 14.09 -6.96 -1.39
N THR A 288 13.40 -6.64 -0.30
CA THR A 288 13.54 -5.32 0.34
C THR A 288 14.43 -5.39 1.56
N SER A 289 15.25 -4.35 1.78
CA SER A 289 16.05 -4.18 2.99
C SER A 289 15.84 -2.79 3.56
N THR A 290 15.89 -2.64 4.87
CA THR A 290 15.79 -1.33 5.53
C THR A 290 16.99 -0.46 5.20
N VAL A 291 16.75 0.82 4.92
CA VAL A 291 17.80 1.86 4.79
C VAL A 291 17.73 2.83 5.96
N ALA A 292 16.51 3.23 6.32
CA ALA A 292 16.22 4.08 7.46
C ALA A 292 14.83 3.73 7.98
N SER A 293 14.61 3.92 9.28
CA SER A 293 13.31 3.81 9.92
C SER A 293 13.23 4.79 11.08
N SER A 294 12.01 5.20 11.44
CA SER A 294 11.71 5.95 12.65
C SER A 294 10.34 5.55 13.16
N TRP A 295 10.25 5.42 14.47
CA TRP A 295 9.03 5.28 15.27
C TRP A 295 8.73 6.57 16.01
#